data_AF-A0A941IBB8-F1
#
_entry.id   AF-A0A941IBB8-F1
#
_cell.length_a   1.000
_cell.length_b   1.000
_cell.length_c   1.000
_cell.angle_alpha   90.00
_cell.angle_beta   90.00
_cell.angle_gamma   90.00
#
_symmetry.space_group_name_H-M   'P 1'
#
loop_
_entity.id
_entity.type
_entity.pdbx_description
1 polymer ?
#
loop_
_entity_poly.entity_id
_entity_poly.type
_entity_poly.pdbx_seq_one_letter_code
_entity_poly.pdbx_strand_id
1 'polypeptide(L)'
;MRSIVLSIALLAACSQVFAASNVGQCVYPKSKPGKGGRLEFIKPIYISPTPAPSEKQVLTTFDAFTIKAEANGFVQLATVPGVEDAPIKTIGWVKLSDFKILDLRNCN
;
A
#
# COMPACT_ATOMS: atom_id res chain seq x y z
N MET A 1 16.86 43.20 -47.73
CA MET A 1 16.63 41.74 -47.87
C MET A 1 17.73 41.06 -47.07
N ARG A 2 17.56 40.26 -46.03
CA ARG A 2 16.47 39.45 -45.46
C ARG A 2 16.82 39.25 -43.98
N SER A 3 15.90 39.49 -43.05
CA SER A 3 16.05 39.10 -41.65
C SER A 3 15.46 37.70 -41.49
N ILE A 4 16.28 36.72 -41.09
CA ILE A 4 15.83 35.36 -40.78
C ILE A 4 15.56 35.32 -39.27
N VAL A 5 14.29 35.36 -38.90
CA VAL A 5 13.84 35.15 -37.51
C VAL A 5 13.70 33.64 -37.33
N LEU A 6 14.62 33.04 -36.56
CA LEU A 6 14.60 31.62 -36.23
C LEU A 6 13.82 31.43 -34.91
N SER A 7 12.52 31.18 -35.01
CA SER A 7 11.67 30.86 -33.85
C SER A 7 11.87 29.40 -33.44
N ILE A 8 12.60 29.15 -32.37
CA ILE A 8 12.73 27.82 -31.76
C ILE A 8 11.51 27.61 -30.87
N ALA A 9 10.56 26.81 -31.33
CA ALA A 9 9.44 26.35 -30.52
C ALA A 9 9.95 25.33 -29.49
N LEU A 10 10.01 25.72 -28.21
CA LEU A 10 10.22 24.80 -27.09
C LEU A 10 8.97 23.90 -26.95
N LEU A 11 9.07 22.66 -27.43
CA LEU A 11 8.15 21.59 -27.03
C LEU A 11 8.47 21.19 -25.59
N ALA A 12 7.77 21.80 -24.64
CA ALA A 12 7.74 21.35 -23.25
C ALA A 12 6.99 20.01 -23.19
N ALA A 13 7.74 18.91 -23.33
CA ALA A 13 7.23 17.57 -23.04
C ALA A 13 7.01 17.43 -21.53
N CYS A 14 5.79 17.70 -21.08
CA CYS A 14 5.35 17.33 -19.73
C CYS A 14 5.48 15.81 -19.57
N SER A 15 6.54 15.38 -18.90
CA SER A 15 6.69 14.01 -18.44
C SER A 15 5.68 13.82 -17.30
N GLN A 16 4.50 13.30 -17.60
CA GLN A 16 3.54 12.90 -16.58
C GLN A 16 4.12 11.68 -15.85
N VAL A 17 4.91 11.93 -14.79
CA VAL A 17 5.31 10.91 -13.84
C VAL A 17 4.06 10.55 -13.03
N PHE A 18 3.31 9.57 -13.51
CA PHE A 18 2.31 8.90 -12.69
C PHE A 18 3.07 8.05 -11.67
N ALA A 19 3.14 8.51 -10.42
CA ALA A 19 3.61 7.66 -9.34
C ALA A 19 2.67 6.46 -9.24
N ALA A 20 3.20 5.25 -9.43
CA ALA A 20 2.42 4.02 -9.24
C ALA A 20 1.95 3.97 -7.78
N SER A 21 0.64 4.00 -7.57
CA SER A 21 0.03 3.89 -6.25
C SER A 21 -0.35 2.44 -5.97
N ASN A 22 -0.20 2.02 -4.71
CA ASN A 22 -0.68 0.70 -4.27
C ASN A 22 -2.11 0.75 -3.72
N VAL A 23 -2.79 1.91 -3.76
CA VAL A 23 -4.21 2.01 -3.36
C VAL A 23 -5.08 1.06 -4.18
N GLY A 24 -5.96 0.32 -3.52
CA GLY A 24 -6.83 -0.69 -4.11
C GLY A 24 -6.18 -2.07 -4.26
N GLN A 25 -4.87 -2.20 -4.02
CA GLN A 25 -4.22 -3.51 -3.99
C GLN A 25 -4.51 -4.25 -2.68
N CYS A 26 -4.48 -5.57 -2.77
CA CYS A 26 -4.54 -6.45 -1.61
C CYS A 26 -3.15 -6.84 -1.16
N VAL A 27 -2.99 -6.97 0.14
CA VAL A 27 -1.73 -7.33 0.77
C VAL A 27 -1.94 -8.37 1.84
N TYR A 28 -0.93 -9.21 2.05
CA TYR A 28 -0.91 -10.19 3.13
C TYR A 28 0.36 -10.04 3.95
N PRO A 29 0.29 -10.15 5.30
CA PRO A 29 1.46 -10.08 6.16
C PRO A 29 2.52 -11.09 5.75
N LYS A 30 3.78 -10.67 5.68
CA LYS A 30 4.88 -11.63 5.46
C LYS A 30 4.99 -12.55 6.68
N SER A 31 4.79 -13.84 6.44
CA SER A 31 4.82 -14.88 7.46
C SER A 31 5.80 -15.99 7.10
N LYS A 32 6.15 -16.79 8.09
CA LYS A 32 6.96 -18.01 7.98
C LYS A 32 6.30 -19.15 8.77
N PRO A 33 6.60 -20.40 8.44
CA PRO A 33 6.26 -21.53 9.31
C PRO A 33 6.93 -21.36 10.68
N GLY A 34 6.13 -21.45 11.73
CA GLY A 34 6.54 -21.46 13.13
C GLY A 34 6.48 -22.86 13.74
N LYS A 35 6.61 -22.92 15.07
CA LYS A 35 6.53 -24.21 15.78
C LYS A 35 5.13 -24.83 15.64
N GLY A 36 5.09 -26.14 15.38
CA GLY A 36 3.82 -26.90 15.31
C GLY A 36 2.96 -26.56 14.08
N GLY A 37 3.56 -26.06 12.99
CA GLY A 37 2.84 -25.77 11.74
C GLY A 37 2.02 -24.47 11.74
N ARG A 38 2.08 -23.69 12.83
CA ARG A 38 1.42 -22.37 12.92
C ARG A 38 2.20 -21.33 12.13
N LEU A 39 1.51 -20.32 11.60
CA LEU A 39 2.17 -19.17 10.98
C LEU A 39 2.70 -18.22 12.06
N GLU A 40 3.91 -17.71 11.82
CA GLU A 40 4.53 -16.63 12.60
C GLU A 40 4.87 -15.48 11.65
N PHE A 41 4.74 -14.22 12.11
CA PHE A 41 5.20 -13.08 11.32
C PHE A 41 6.73 -13.14 11.20
N ILE A 42 7.27 -12.74 10.05
CA ILE A 42 8.74 -12.66 9.88
C ILE A 42 9.34 -11.66 10.88
N LYS A 43 8.60 -10.60 11.19
CA LYS A 43 8.91 -9.60 12.23
C LYS A 43 7.61 -9.01 12.79
N PRO A 44 7.61 -8.43 14.00
CA PRO A 44 6.44 -7.73 14.52
C PRO A 44 6.00 -6.61 13.56
N ILE A 45 4.70 -6.58 13.25
CA ILE A 45 4.10 -5.54 12.41
C ILE A 45 3.39 -4.57 13.34
N TYR A 46 3.77 -3.30 13.25
CA TYR A 46 3.18 -2.23 14.05
C TYR A 46 2.14 -1.47 13.25
N ILE A 47 0.96 -1.34 13.82
CA ILE A 47 -0.18 -0.56 13.35
C ILE A 47 -0.17 0.77 14.09
N SER A 48 -0.36 1.86 13.35
CA SER A 48 -0.45 3.20 13.92
C SER A 48 -1.72 3.92 13.48
N PRO A 49 -2.28 4.83 14.31
CA PRO A 49 -3.41 5.66 13.88
C PRO A 49 -3.03 6.68 12.78
N THR A 50 -1.74 7.01 12.64
CA THR A 50 -1.26 8.04 11.70
C THR A 50 -0.17 7.50 10.76
N PRO A 51 0.05 8.12 9.58
CA PRO A 51 1.07 7.70 8.60
C PRO A 51 2.52 7.98 9.03
N ALA A 52 2.75 8.35 10.29
CA ALA A 52 4.06 8.62 10.87
C ALA A 52 4.04 8.17 12.34
N PRO A 53 4.31 6.88 12.62
CA PRO A 53 3.88 6.28 13.88
C PRO A 53 4.54 6.84 15.14
N SER A 54 3.76 7.50 16.00
CA SER A 54 4.11 7.82 17.40
C SER A 54 3.62 6.73 18.37
N GLU A 55 2.37 6.31 18.20
CA GLU A 55 1.73 5.22 18.95
C GLU A 55 1.59 3.97 18.08
N LYS A 56 1.88 2.80 18.66
CA LYS A 56 2.02 1.53 17.94
C LYS A 56 1.32 0.38 18.65
N GLN A 57 0.34 -0.24 17.99
CA GLN A 57 -0.21 -1.54 18.36
C GLN A 57 0.42 -2.64 17.50
N VAL A 58 0.55 -3.86 18.02
CA VAL A 58 1.03 -5.00 17.22
C VAL A 58 -0.13 -5.64 16.47
N LEU A 59 0.03 -5.91 15.17
CA LEU A 59 -0.91 -6.72 14.39
C LEU A 59 -0.87 -8.17 14.88
N THR A 60 -2.02 -8.74 15.17
CA THR A 60 -2.15 -10.11 15.71
C THR A 60 -2.86 -11.08 14.76
N THR A 61 -3.34 -10.58 13.62
CA THR A 61 -4.14 -11.36 12.65
C THR A 61 -3.36 -11.65 11.37
N PHE A 62 -3.52 -12.88 10.88
CA PHE A 62 -2.97 -13.32 9.59
C PHE A 62 -4.10 -13.32 8.56
N ASP A 63 -4.38 -12.15 7.99
CA ASP A 63 -5.48 -11.94 7.06
C ASP A 63 -5.02 -11.15 5.84
N ALA A 64 -5.83 -11.16 4.78
CA ALA A 64 -5.68 -10.25 3.66
C ALA A 64 -6.25 -8.86 4.03
N PHE A 65 -5.63 -7.81 3.52
CA PHE A 65 -6.06 -6.43 3.72
C PHE A 65 -6.04 -5.67 2.41
N THR A 66 -6.89 -4.66 2.27
CA THR A 66 -6.84 -3.71 1.15
C THR A 66 -6.13 -2.43 1.57
N ILE A 67 -5.33 -1.86 0.67
CA ILE A 67 -4.70 -0.55 0.87
C ILE A 67 -5.70 0.56 0.48
N LYS A 68 -6.04 1.44 1.43
CA LYS A 68 -6.96 2.56 1.20
C LYS A 68 -6.27 3.90 0.99
N ALA A 69 -5.06 4.07 1.53
CA ALA A 69 -4.29 5.30 1.43
C ALA A 69 -2.80 5.02 1.57
N GLU A 70 -1.98 5.95 1.08
CA GLU A 70 -0.52 5.90 1.17
C GLU A 70 0.02 7.27 1.58
N ALA A 71 1.01 7.27 2.45
CA ALA A 71 1.70 8.50 2.87
C ALA A 71 3.04 8.15 3.53
N ASN A 72 4.09 8.90 3.21
CA ASN A 72 5.40 8.80 3.87
C ASN A 72 6.03 7.38 3.91
N GLY A 73 5.74 6.54 2.91
CA GLY A 73 6.20 5.14 2.87
C GLY A 73 5.39 4.16 3.73
N PHE A 74 4.28 4.63 4.29
CA PHE A 74 3.28 3.83 4.99
C PHE A 74 2.02 3.70 4.15
N VAL A 75 1.28 2.63 4.41
CA VAL A 75 -0.01 2.34 3.78
C VAL A 75 -1.08 2.17 4.86
N GLN A 76 -2.28 2.68 4.62
CA GLN A 76 -3.41 2.47 5.51
C GLN A 76 -4.17 1.23 5.07
N LEU A 77 -4.23 0.25 5.96
CA LEU A 77 -4.95 -1.00 5.74
C LEU A 77 -6.40 -0.91 6.16
N ALA A 78 -7.24 -1.64 5.46
CA ALA A 78 -8.59 -1.97 5.85
C ALA A 78 -8.90 -3.45 5.57
N THR A 79 -9.98 -3.95 6.15
CA THR A 79 -10.55 -5.25 5.78
C THR A 79 -10.84 -5.29 4.29
N VAL A 80 -10.62 -6.45 3.66
CA VAL A 80 -11.01 -6.64 2.25
C VAL A 80 -12.53 -6.53 2.15
N PRO A 81 -13.07 -5.81 1.15
CA PRO A 81 -14.52 -5.80 0.89
C PRO A 81 -15.02 -7.24 0.65
N GLY A 82 -15.96 -7.70 1.47
CA GLY A 82 -16.60 -9.00 1.31
C GLY A 82 -17.66 -9.00 0.22
N VAL A 83 -18.24 -10.18 -0.03
CA VAL A 83 -19.43 -10.35 -0.90
C VAL A 83 -20.73 -9.99 -0.17
N GLU A 84 -20.68 -9.93 1.17
CA GLU A 84 -21.76 -9.47 2.04
C GLU A 84 -21.51 -8.03 2.49
N ASP A 85 -22.58 -7.29 2.82
CA ASP A 85 -22.62 -5.86 3.20
C ASP A 85 -21.87 -5.49 4.49
N ALA A 86 -20.86 -6.27 4.89
CA ALA A 86 -20.01 -5.97 6.02
C ALA A 86 -19.24 -4.66 5.77
N PRO A 87 -19.28 -3.70 6.72
CA PRO A 87 -18.63 -2.42 6.53
C PRO A 87 -17.10 -2.56 6.50
N ILE A 88 -16.46 -1.86 5.55
CA ILE A 88 -15.01 -1.80 5.45
C ILE A 88 -14.44 -1.14 6.72
N LYS A 89 -13.70 -1.92 7.52
CA LYS A 89 -13.09 -1.44 8.75
C LYS A 89 -11.64 -1.06 8.51
N THR A 90 -11.29 0.19 8.82
CA THR A 90 -9.90 0.65 8.84
C THR A 90 -9.14 -0.04 9.98
N ILE A 91 -8.00 -0.64 9.66
CA ILE A 91 -7.09 -1.28 10.62
C ILE A 91 -6.07 -0.27 11.14
N GLY A 92 -5.45 0.49 10.23
CA GLY A 92 -4.47 1.54 10.55
C GLY A 92 -3.30 1.56 9.59
N TRP A 93 -2.31 2.39 9.89
CA TRP A 93 -1.13 2.63 9.08
C TRP A 93 -0.01 1.64 9.41
N VAL A 94 0.60 1.07 8.38
CA VAL A 94 1.69 0.08 8.48
C VAL A 94 2.77 0.35 7.43
N LYS A 95 3.94 -0.29 7.58
CA LYS A 95 4.98 -0.28 6.54
C LYS A 95 4.63 -1.30 5.46
N LEU A 96 4.51 -0.85 4.22
CA LEU A 96 4.21 -1.74 3.08
C LEU A 96 5.25 -2.87 2.92
N SER A 97 6.51 -2.59 3.27
CA SER A 97 7.61 -3.57 3.20
C SER A 97 7.37 -4.86 3.99
N ASP A 98 6.44 -4.83 4.95
CA ASP A 98 6.17 -5.92 5.87
C ASP A 98 5.11 -6.88 5.30
N PHE A 99 4.60 -6.55 4.11
CA PHE A 99 3.55 -7.27 3.41
C PHE A 99 4.02 -7.70 2.02
N LYS A 100 3.35 -8.73 1.49
CA LYS A 100 3.41 -9.10 0.07
C LYS A 100 2.16 -8.58 -0.62
N ILE A 101 2.31 -8.01 -1.82
CA ILE A 101 1.18 -7.66 -2.68
C ILE A 101 0.60 -8.98 -3.22
N LEU A 102 -0.72 -9.06 -3.21
CA LEU A 102 -1.48 -10.18 -3.73
C LEU A 102 -2.11 -9.81 -5.07
N ASP A 103 -2.27 -10.80 -5.94
CA ASP A 103 -3.19 -10.67 -7.07
C ASP A 103 -4.62 -10.46 -6.54
N LEU A 104 -5.44 -9.69 -7.26
CA LEU A 104 -6.82 -9.38 -6.86
C LEU A 104 -7.68 -10.63 -6.60
N ARG A 105 -7.42 -11.73 -7.32
CA ARG A 105 -8.10 -13.03 -7.12
C ARG A 105 -7.80 -13.70 -5.77
N ASN A 106 -6.75 -13.27 -5.08
CA ASN A 106 -6.28 -13.86 -3.82
C ASN A 106 -6.60 -12.97 -2.60
N CYS A 107 -7.47 -11.97 -2.76
CA CYS A 107 -7.87 -11.08 -1.65
C CYS A 107 -8.79 -11.74 -0.61
N ASN A 108 -9.14 -13.02 -0.78
CA ASN A 108 -10.08 -13.79 0.05
C ASN A 108 -9.55 -15.22 0.15
#